data_AF-F8FE40-F1
#
_entry.id   AF-F8FE40-F1
#
_cell.length_a   1.000
_cell.length_b   1.000
_cell.length_c   1.000
_cell.angle_alpha   90.00
_cell.angle_beta   90.00
_cell.angle_gamma   90.00
#
_symmetry.space_group_name_H-M   'P 1'
#
loop_
_entity.id
_entity.type
_entity.pdbx_description
1 polymer ?
#
loop_
_entity_poly.entity_id
_entity_poly.type
_entity_poly.pdbx_seq_one_letter_code
_entity_poly.pdbx_strand_id
1 'polypeptide(L)'
;MWPILGVLSAAALILLYEAPGLRRSRRYRELAVFLILLTLGTGAGLAEAADVPLPNPLDWMNYLFGPAGERLDKVLRLPGELGG
;
A
#
# COMPACT_ATOMS: atom_id res chain seq x y z
N MET A 1 12.84 7.48 17.11
CA MET A 1 12.32 6.54 18.15
C MET A 1 10.86 6.83 18.51
N TRP A 2 10.48 8.10 18.75
CA TRP A 2 9.10 8.49 19.04
C TRP A 2 8.04 8.10 17.99
N PRO A 3 8.31 8.18 16.67
CA PRO A 3 7.32 7.80 15.65
C PRO A 3 6.98 6.30 15.70
N ILE A 4 7.99 5.44 15.88
CA ILE A 4 7.83 3.99 16.03
C ILE A 4 6.92 3.68 17.23
N LEU A 5 7.14 4.37 18.35
CA LEU A 5 6.33 4.18 19.56
C LEU A 5 4.87 4.59 19.30
N GLY A 6 4.65 5.67 18.56
CA GLY A 6 3.33 6.13 18.16
C GLY A 6 2.61 5.11 17.26
N VAL A 7 3.29 4.59 16.24
CA VAL A 7 2.75 3.58 15.32
C VAL A 7 2.37 2.30 16.07
N LEU A 8 3.25 1.78 16.94
CA LEU A 8 2.97 0.58 17.72
C LEU A 8 1.83 0.79 18.73
N SER A 9 1.77 1.96 19.37
CA SER A 9 0.71 2.28 20.32
C SER A 9 -0.65 2.38 19.61
N ALA A 10 -0.71 3.03 18.44
CA ALA A 10 -1.91 3.10 17.63
C ALA A 10 -2.38 1.71 17.18
N ALA A 11 -1.45 0.88 16.67
CA ALA A 11 -1.77 -0.49 16.26
C ALA A 11 -2.30 -1.34 17.44
N ALA A 12 -1.71 -1.20 18.63
CA ALA A 12 -2.16 -1.89 19.84
C ALA A 12 -3.57 -1.44 20.26
N LEU A 13 -3.87 -0.13 20.22
CA LEU A 13 -5.20 0.40 20.53
C LEU A 13 -6.26 -0.12 19.55
N ILE A 14 -5.96 -0.11 18.25
CA ILE A 14 -6.85 -0.64 17.21
C ILE A 14 -7.11 -2.13 17.44
N LEU A 15 -6.06 -2.92 17.71
CA LEU A 15 -6.18 -4.35 17.99
C LEU A 15 -7.05 -4.61 19.23
N LEU A 16 -6.83 -3.86 20.32
CA LEU A 16 -7.58 -4.03 21.57
C LEU A 16 -9.05 -3.64 21.44
N TYR A 17 -9.38 -2.66 20.59
CA TYR A 17 -10.77 -2.24 20.38
C TYR A 17 -11.52 -3.17 19.43
N GLU A 18 -10.93 -3.48 18.27
CA GLU A 18 -11.63 -4.17 17.18
C GLU A 18 -11.58 -5.70 17.32
N ALA A 19 -10.41 -6.27 17.65
CA ALA A 19 -10.21 -7.72 17.66
C ALA A 19 -11.13 -8.50 18.61
N PRO A 20 -11.42 -8.04 19.85
CA PRO A 20 -12.35 -8.78 20.72
C PRO A 20 -13.78 -8.80 20.16
N GLY A 21 -14.22 -7.74 19.47
CA GLY A 21 -15.52 -7.68 18.80
C GLY A 21 -15.64 -8.71 17.68
N LEU A 22 -14.63 -8.81 16.83
CA LEU A 22 -14.59 -9.79 15.73
C LEU A 22 -14.43 -11.23 16.24
N ARG A 23 -13.64 -11.44 17.29
CA ARG A 23 -13.46 -12.76 17.90
C ARG A 23 -14.74 -13.25 18.58
N ARG A 24 -15.46 -12.37 19.29
CA ARG A 24 -16.70 -12.71 20.00
C ARG A 24 -17.86 -13.02 19.04
N SER A 25 -17.88 -12.37 17.88
CA SER A 25 -18.84 -12.64 16.80
C SER A 25 -18.50 -13.88 15.96
N ARG A 26 -17.45 -14.65 16.30
CA ARG A 26 -16.93 -15.82 15.56
C ARG A 26 -16.64 -15.54 14.08
N ARG A 27 -16.38 -14.28 13.72
CA ARG A 27 -16.10 -13.86 12.34
C ARG A 27 -14.61 -14.00 12.01
N TYR A 28 -14.13 -15.24 12.00
CA TYR A 28 -12.69 -15.53 11.81
C TYR A 28 -12.13 -15.07 10.46
N ARG A 29 -12.97 -15.04 9.41
CA ARG A 29 -12.57 -14.51 8.09
C ARG A 29 -12.33 -13.01 8.15
N GLU A 30 -13.25 -12.26 8.78
CA GLU A 30 -13.09 -10.82 8.98
C GLU A 30 -11.89 -10.53 9.89
N LEU A 31 -11.69 -11.33 10.93
CA LEU A 31 -10.52 -11.21 11.82
C LEU A 31 -9.21 -11.39 11.04
N ALA A 32 -9.15 -12.37 10.13
CA ALA A 32 -7.98 -12.61 9.30
C ALA A 32 -7.70 -11.42 8.37
N VAL A 33 -8.72 -10.90 7.69
CA VAL A 33 -8.59 -9.70 6.83
C VAL A 33 -8.16 -8.49 7.65
N PHE A 34 -8.76 -8.26 8.82
CA PHE A 34 -8.39 -7.19 9.74
C PHE A 34 -6.93 -7.29 10.16
N LEU A 35 -6.46 -8.48 10.59
CA LEU A 35 -5.07 -8.68 10.98
C LEU A 35 -4.10 -8.44 9.83
N ILE A 36 -4.41 -8.94 8.62
CA ILE A 36 -3.59 -8.70 7.44
C ILE A 36 -3.47 -7.20 7.16
N LEU A 37 -4.60 -6.48 7.12
CA LEU A 37 -4.60 -5.04 6.88
C LEU A 37 -3.87 -4.26 7.98
N LEU A 38 -4.09 -4.62 9.25
CA LEU A 38 -3.42 -4.00 10.38
C LEU A 38 -1.91 -4.23 10.32
N THR A 39 -1.47 -5.45 10.01
CA THR A 39 -0.03 -5.76 9.85
C THR A 39 0.57 -5.00 8.68
N LEU A 40 -0.12 -4.91 7.54
CA LEU A 40 0.37 -4.16 6.37
C LEU A 40 0.49 -2.66 6.67
N GLY A 41 -0.54 -2.05 7.26
CA GLY A 41 -0.52 -0.64 7.64
C GLY A 41 0.53 -0.33 8.71
N THR A 42 0.63 -1.18 9.74
CA THR A 42 1.64 -1.03 10.79
C THR A 42 3.05 -1.20 10.23
N GLY A 43 3.26 -2.19 9.36
CA GLY A 43 4.54 -2.43 8.67
C GLY A 43 4.95 -1.26 7.79
N ALA A 44 4.03 -0.68 7.02
CA ALA A 44 4.28 0.51 6.22
C ALA A 44 4.63 1.73 7.10
N GLY A 45 3.87 1.97 8.17
CA GLY A 45 4.14 3.05 9.11
C GLY A 45 5.47 2.86 9.87
N LEU A 46 5.86 1.61 10.17
CA LEU A 46 7.17 1.29 10.74
C LEU A 46 8.30 1.55 9.76
N ALA A 47 8.12 1.17 8.49
CA ALA A 47 9.10 1.44 7.44
C ALA A 47 9.30 2.96 7.27
N GLU A 48 8.22 3.73 7.25
CA GLU A 48 8.28 5.20 7.20
C GLU A 48 8.96 5.77 8.45
N ALA A 49 8.57 5.32 9.64
CA ALA A 49 9.14 5.77 10.92
C ALA A 49 10.62 5.38 11.11
N ALA A 50 11.10 4.39 10.36
CA ALA A 50 12.49 3.95 10.35
C ALA A 50 13.31 4.57 9.21
N ASP A 51 12.76 5.57 8.49
CA ASP A 51 13.36 6.20 7.32
C ASP A 51 13.76 5.18 6.23
N VAL A 52 13.06 4.04 6.17
CA VAL A 52 13.23 3.08 5.07
C VAL A 52 12.63 3.72 3.83
N PRO A 53 13.37 3.81 2.71
CA PRO A 53 12.83 4.39 1.48
C PRO A 53 11.69 3.52 0.98
N LEU A 54 10.45 3.96 1.25
CA LEU A 54 9.29 3.38 0.61
C LEU A 54 9.26 3.84 -0.84
N PRO A 55 9.13 2.92 -1.80
CA PRO A 55 8.99 3.28 -3.19
C PRO A 55 7.78 4.20 -3.37
N ASN A 56 7.94 5.24 -4.17
CA ASN A 56 6.91 6.24 -4.37
C ASN A 56 5.68 5.57 -5.02
N PRO A 57 4.44 5.83 -4.56
CA PRO A 57 3.24 5.35 -5.22
C PRO A 57 3.19 5.68 -6.72
N LEU A 58 3.76 6.82 -7.11
CA LEU A 58 3.89 7.18 -8.53
C LEU A 58 4.80 6.22 -9.31
N ASP A 59 5.84 5.67 -8.68
CA ASP A 59 6.72 4.68 -9.33
C ASP A 59 5.95 3.38 -9.58
N TRP A 60 5.08 2.99 -8.65
CA TRP A 60 4.23 1.83 -8.80
C TRP A 60 3.18 2.04 -9.88
N MET A 61 2.58 3.23 -9.93
CA MET A 61 1.68 3.61 -11.02
C MET A 61 2.40 3.59 -12.36
N ASN A 62 3.60 4.15 -12.46
CA ASN A 62 4.39 4.14 -13.70
C ASN A 62 4.77 2.71 -14.11
N TYR A 63 5.10 1.83 -13.17
CA TYR A 63 5.36 0.43 -13.48
C TYR A 63 4.11 -0.29 -14.02
N LEU A 64 2.94 -0.03 -13.42
CA LEU A 64 1.70 -0.69 -13.79
C LEU A 64 1.09 -0.15 -15.09
N PHE A 65 1.13 1.16 -15.29
CA PHE A 65 0.46 1.86 -16.39
C PHE A 65 1.42 2.34 -17.49
N GLY A 66 2.72 2.41 -17.24
CA GLY A 66 3.74 2.77 -18.22
C GLY A 66 3.67 1.93 -19.51
N PRO A 67 3.52 0.59 -19.45
CA PRO A 67 3.40 -0.23 -20.64
C PRO A 67 2.18 0.12 -21.50
N ALA A 68 1.08 0.54 -20.87
CA ALA A 68 -0.11 0.98 -21.59
C ALA A 68 0.13 2.33 -22.28
N GLY A 69 0.82 3.26 -21.61
CA GLY A 69 1.26 4.54 -22.18
C GLY A 69 2.17 4.38 -23.39
N GLU A 70 3.18 3.51 -23.30
CA GLU A 70 4.09 3.24 -24.44
C GLU A 70 3.35 2.63 -25.64
N ARG A 71 2.32 1.81 -25.41
CA ARG A 71 1.51 1.26 -26.50
C ARG A 71 0.61 2.31 -27.12
N LEU A 72 0.03 3.19 -26.31
CA LEU A 72 -0.72 4.35 -26.79
C LEU A 72 0.16 5.27 -27.62
N ASP A 73 1.37 5.60 -27.16
CA ASP A 73 2.33 6.42 -27.90
C ASP A 73 2.76 5.78 -29.22
N LYS A 74 2.99 4.46 -29.26
CA LYS A 74 3.31 3.74 -30.50
C LYS A 74 2.14 3.68 -31.48
N VAL A 75 0.90 3.69 -31.00
CA VAL A 75 -0.31 3.64 -31.83
C VAL A 75 -0.71 5.04 -32.31
N LEU A 76 -0.54 6.07 -31.46
CA LEU A 76 -0.80 7.47 -31.83
C LEU A 76 0.32 8.08 -32.67
N ARG A 77 1.57 7.67 -32.50
CA ARG A 77 2.64 7.95 -33.47
C ARG A 77 2.40 7.09 -34.70
N LEU A 78 1.55 7.60 -35.59
CA LEU A 78 1.36 7.07 -36.94
C LEU A 78 2.72 6.92 -37.64
N PRO A 79 2.90 5.90 -38.49
CA PRO A 79 4.15 5.60 -39.22
C PRO A 79 4.48 6.64 -40.33
N GLY A 80 4.34 7.93 -40.04
CA GLY A 80 4.49 9.04 -40.99
C GLY A 80 5.51 10.11 -40.59
N GLU A 81 6.00 10.15 -39.35
CA GLU A 81 6.99 11.17 -38.92
C GLU A 81 8.43 10.63 -39.05
N LEU A 82 8.77 10.16 -40.25
CA LEU A 82 10.13 10.12 -40.78
C LEU A 82 10.09 10.84 -42.13
N GLY A 83 10.13 12.17 -42.08
CA GLY A 83 10.17 13.02 -43.25
C GLY A 83 10.41 14.48 -42.87
N GLY A 84 11.66 14.81 -42.56
CA GLY A 84 12.13 16.17 -42.25
C GLY A 84 13.47 16.17 -41.55
#